data_AF-A0A067C011-F1
#
_entry.id   AF-A0A067C011-F1
#
_cell.length_a   1.000
_cell.length_b   1.000
_cell.length_c   1.000
_cell.angle_alpha   90.00
_cell.angle_beta   90.00
_cell.angle_gamma   90.00
#
_symmetry.space_group_name_H-M   'P 1'
#
loop_
_entity.id
_entity.type
_entity.pdbx_description
1 polymer ?
#
loop_
_entity_poly.entity_id
_entity_poly.type
_entity_poly.pdbx_seq_one_letter_code
_entity_poly.pdbx_strand_id
1 'polypeptide(L)'
;MADSGRRTKVARPTPPDALALPHVVEVIAMCLGNQKDFSSFLHALPRSLWTAALTAFLDSTTVMPSSVIANWPHIVLRDMDLPPSVLALLAATLPLRPRIEVLYVIRDAAPLTLLVAAVGPALNTSNAVELNGLLAVVAHPHDLSIDLQGVTTTPRLGHRLAAWLSTTPTTKLRLTYVDQMNHDGAIAFCDALQASTTLQELAIVNVRSLGGFHGQPATLQR
;
A
#
# COMPACT_ATOMS: atom_id res chain seq x y z
N MET A 1 -55.39 -6.36 53.29
CA MET A 1 -55.07 -5.45 52.16
C MET A 1 -53.56 -5.39 52.03
N ALA A 2 -52.98 -6.11 51.07
CA ALA A 2 -51.54 -6.09 50.81
C ALA A 2 -51.35 -5.59 49.38
N ASP A 3 -51.01 -4.32 49.27
CA ASP A 3 -50.73 -3.62 48.02
C ASP A 3 -49.31 -3.99 47.56
N SER A 4 -49.23 -4.82 46.52
CA SER A 4 -47.99 -5.33 45.97
C SER A 4 -47.55 -4.40 44.84
N GLY A 5 -46.68 -3.45 45.20
CA GLY A 5 -46.14 -2.45 44.29
C GLY A 5 -45.46 -3.05 43.06
N ARG A 6 -45.99 -2.74 41.87
CA ARG A 6 -45.36 -3.03 40.58
C ARG A 6 -44.07 -2.22 40.45
N ARG A 7 -42.91 -2.88 40.53
CA ARG A 7 -41.64 -2.32 40.07
C ARG A 7 -41.63 -2.28 38.54
N THR A 8 -41.70 -1.09 37.98
CA THR A 8 -41.46 -0.83 36.55
C THR A 8 -40.01 -1.19 36.22
N LYS A 9 -39.84 -2.26 35.44
CA LYS A 9 -38.54 -2.70 34.91
C LYS A 9 -38.05 -1.64 33.92
N VAL A 10 -37.13 -0.80 34.36
CA VAL A 10 -36.46 0.21 33.51
C VAL A 10 -35.79 -0.54 32.36
N ALA A 11 -36.23 -0.24 31.14
CA ALA A 11 -35.66 -0.82 29.93
C ALA A 11 -34.16 -0.47 29.90
N ARG A 12 -33.32 -1.50 29.95
CA ARG A 12 -31.87 -1.33 29.84
C ARG A 12 -31.61 -0.81 28.43
N PRO A 13 -30.96 0.36 28.26
CA PRO A 13 -30.59 0.82 26.93
C PRO A 13 -29.75 -0.27 26.29
N THR A 14 -30.25 -0.82 25.19
CA THR A 14 -29.51 -1.80 24.40
C THR A 14 -28.21 -1.11 24.00
N PRO A 15 -27.05 -1.69 24.32
CA PRO A 15 -25.78 -1.10 23.94
C PRO A 15 -25.81 -0.79 22.45
N PRO A 16 -25.37 0.41 22.02
CA PRO A 16 -25.29 0.73 20.60
C PRO A 16 -24.54 -0.42 19.93
N ASP A 17 -25.18 -1.01 18.93
CA ASP A 17 -24.72 -2.22 18.28
C ASP A 17 -23.29 -1.95 17.78
N ALA A 18 -22.30 -2.61 18.38
CA ALA A 18 -20.90 -2.26 18.15
C ALA A 18 -20.50 -2.40 16.67
N LEU A 19 -21.26 -3.23 15.93
CA LEU A 19 -21.14 -3.43 14.49
C LEU A 19 -21.76 -2.30 13.64
N ALA A 20 -22.53 -1.40 14.24
CA ALA A 20 -23.06 -0.22 13.55
C ALA A 20 -22.00 0.87 13.33
N LEU A 21 -20.81 0.72 13.92
CA LEU A 21 -19.72 1.67 13.77
C LEU A 21 -18.95 1.39 12.46
N PRO A 22 -18.92 2.33 11.49
CA PRO A 22 -18.29 2.12 10.18
C PRO A 22 -16.83 1.65 10.26
N HIS A 23 -16.05 2.21 11.19
CA HIS A 23 -14.64 1.86 11.37
C HIS A 23 -14.42 0.42 11.85
N VAL A 24 -15.36 -0.16 12.61
CA VAL A 24 -15.26 -1.56 13.04
C VAL A 24 -15.40 -2.49 11.83
N VAL A 25 -16.34 -2.19 10.94
CA VAL A 25 -16.56 -2.93 9.70
C VAL A 25 -15.33 -2.87 8.79
N GLU A 26 -14.73 -1.69 8.64
CA GLU A 26 -13.50 -1.50 7.85
C GLU A 26 -12.31 -2.24 8.45
N VAL A 27 -12.16 -2.24 9.78
CA VAL A 27 -11.11 -3.01 10.47
C VAL A 27 -11.29 -4.50 10.27
N ILE A 28 -12.51 -5.03 10.35
CA ILE A 28 -12.77 -6.44 10.08
C ILE A 28 -12.40 -6.78 8.64
N ALA A 29 -12.82 -5.95 7.66
CA ALA A 29 -12.45 -6.11 6.27
C ALA A 29 -10.93 -6.15 6.06
N MET A 30 -10.19 -5.23 6.69
CA MET A 30 -8.72 -5.17 6.65
C MET A 30 -8.04 -6.45 7.17
N CYS A 31 -8.68 -7.17 8.09
CA CYS A 31 -8.15 -8.43 8.63
C CYS A 31 -8.37 -9.64 7.70
N LEU A 32 -9.14 -9.50 6.62
CA LEU A 32 -9.41 -10.60 5.68
C LEU A 32 -8.28 -10.71 4.66
N GLY A 33 -7.64 -11.88 4.61
CA GLY A 33 -6.45 -12.10 3.78
C GLY A 33 -6.71 -12.45 2.32
N ASN A 34 -7.96 -12.71 1.91
CA ASN A 34 -8.27 -13.13 0.55
C ASN A 34 -9.67 -12.68 0.08
N GLN A 35 -9.84 -12.64 -1.24
CA GLN A 35 -11.07 -12.20 -1.92
C GLN A 35 -12.31 -13.00 -1.53
N LYS A 36 -12.19 -14.32 -1.29
CA LYS A 36 -13.33 -15.19 -0.99
C LYS A 36 -13.94 -14.86 0.37
N ASP A 37 -13.09 -14.69 1.38
CA ASP A 37 -13.52 -14.34 2.74
C ASP A 37 -14.10 -12.92 2.76
N PHE A 38 -13.46 -11.98 2.05
CA PHE A 38 -13.97 -10.61 1.88
C PHE A 38 -15.35 -10.56 1.21
N SER A 39 -15.54 -11.33 0.12
CA SER A 39 -16.84 -11.40 -0.56
C SER A 39 -17.91 -12.02 0.35
N SER A 40 -17.57 -13.08 1.09
CA SER A 40 -18.48 -13.73 2.04
C SER A 40 -18.89 -12.78 3.16
N PHE A 41 -17.94 -12.01 3.69
CA PHE A 41 -18.18 -10.97 4.68
C PHE A 41 -19.13 -9.88 4.16
N LEU A 42 -18.91 -9.38 2.94
CA LEU A 42 -19.79 -8.38 2.33
C LEU A 42 -21.20 -8.89 2.07
N HIS A 43 -21.36 -10.17 1.71
CA HIS A 43 -22.68 -10.79 1.56
C HIS A 43 -23.41 -10.97 2.89
N ALA A 44 -22.68 -11.16 3.99
CA ALA A 44 -23.25 -11.25 5.33
C ALA A 44 -23.64 -9.87 5.91
N LEU A 45 -23.06 -8.78 5.40
CA LEU A 45 -23.34 -7.44 5.87
C LEU A 45 -24.59 -6.83 5.20
N PRO A 46 -25.53 -6.29 6.00
CA PRO A 46 -26.57 -5.41 5.47
C PRO A 46 -25.94 -4.22 4.73
N ARG A 47 -26.51 -3.82 3.59
CA ARG A 47 -26.03 -2.67 2.80
C ARG A 47 -26.00 -1.36 3.59
N SER A 48 -26.83 -1.22 4.63
CA SER A 48 -26.82 -0.06 5.52
C SER A 48 -25.54 0.07 6.34
N LEU A 49 -24.75 -0.99 6.47
CA LEU A 49 -23.45 -1.00 7.16
C LEU A 49 -22.27 -0.85 6.19
N TRP A 50 -22.52 -0.77 4.89
CA TRP A 50 -21.45 -0.59 3.92
C TRP A 50 -20.92 0.83 4.01
N THR A 51 -19.63 0.95 4.23
CA THR A 51 -18.96 2.25 4.21
C THR A 51 -18.77 2.71 2.77
N ALA A 52 -18.46 4.00 2.60
CA ALA A 52 -18.12 4.55 1.29
C ALA A 52 -16.92 3.82 0.69
N ALA A 53 -15.96 3.39 1.51
CA ALA A 53 -14.76 2.70 1.04
C ALA A 53 -15.05 1.27 0.57
N LEU A 54 -15.91 0.52 1.26
CA LEU A 54 -16.36 -0.80 0.81
C LEU A 54 -17.15 -0.72 -0.49
N THR A 55 -18.03 0.28 -0.60
CA THR A 55 -18.81 0.52 -1.81
C THR A 55 -17.87 0.86 -2.97
N ALA A 56 -16.92 1.78 -2.77
CA ALA A 56 -15.93 2.14 -3.77
C ALA A 56 -15.08 0.94 -4.23
N PHE A 57 -14.70 0.05 -3.31
CA PHE A 57 -13.97 -1.17 -3.67
C PHE A 57 -14.80 -2.10 -4.55
N LEU A 58 -16.08 -2.31 -4.22
CA LEU A 58 -16.99 -3.11 -5.05
C LEU A 58 -17.24 -2.47 -6.42
N ASP A 59 -17.45 -1.17 -6.46
CA ASP A 59 -17.59 -0.44 -7.72
C ASP A 59 -16.31 -0.58 -8.57
N SER A 60 -15.13 -0.65 -7.91
CA SER A 60 -13.86 -0.89 -8.60
C SER A 60 -13.77 -2.27 -9.26
N THR A 61 -14.54 -3.26 -8.78
CA THR A 61 -14.60 -4.60 -9.39
C THR A 61 -15.59 -4.70 -10.54
N THR A 62 -16.58 -3.81 -10.60
CA THR A 62 -17.72 -3.91 -11.54
C THR A 62 -17.70 -2.86 -12.65
N VAL A 63 -17.20 -1.65 -12.37
CA VAL A 63 -17.27 -0.48 -13.27
C VAL A 63 -15.97 -0.27 -14.04
N MET A 64 -14.86 -0.88 -13.60
CA MET A 64 -13.54 -0.52 -14.08
C MET A 64 -13.19 -1.10 -15.46
N PRO A 65 -12.44 -0.34 -16.29
CA PRO A 65 -11.87 -0.85 -17.52
C PRO A 65 -10.87 -1.98 -17.24
N SER A 66 -10.48 -2.72 -18.30
CA SER A 66 -9.45 -3.77 -18.23
C SER A 66 -8.08 -3.30 -17.70
N SER A 67 -7.92 -1.99 -17.47
CA SER A 67 -6.76 -1.34 -16.85
C SER A 67 -6.71 -1.48 -15.33
N VAL A 68 -7.80 -1.80 -14.64
CA VAL A 68 -7.81 -1.98 -13.18
C VAL A 68 -8.40 -3.34 -12.83
N ILE A 69 -7.67 -4.09 -12.00
CA ILE A 69 -8.13 -5.36 -11.45
C ILE A 69 -8.17 -5.23 -9.94
N ALA A 70 -9.36 -5.13 -9.38
CA ALA A 70 -9.57 -5.15 -7.94
C ALA A 70 -9.80 -6.60 -7.47
N ASN A 71 -8.87 -7.14 -6.69
CA ASN A 71 -8.93 -8.46 -6.07
C ASN A 71 -8.41 -8.37 -4.64
N TRP A 72 -9.29 -8.30 -3.65
CA TRP A 72 -8.94 -8.08 -2.26
C TRP A 72 -7.87 -9.06 -1.74
N PRO A 73 -6.84 -8.57 -1.01
CA PRO A 73 -6.61 -7.18 -0.59
C PRO A 73 -5.84 -6.32 -1.61
N HIS A 74 -5.72 -6.76 -2.87
CA HIS A 74 -4.91 -6.14 -3.91
C HIS A 74 -5.75 -5.36 -4.93
N ILE A 75 -5.19 -4.27 -5.44
CA ILE A 75 -5.71 -3.56 -6.61
C ILE A 75 -4.56 -3.41 -7.59
N VAL A 76 -4.68 -4.02 -8.76
CA VAL A 76 -3.64 -4.04 -9.77
C VAL A 76 -3.99 -3.06 -10.89
N LEU A 77 -3.14 -2.07 -11.11
CA LEU A 77 -3.24 -1.08 -12.18
C LEU A 77 -2.35 -1.55 -13.34
N ARG A 78 -2.96 -1.92 -14.47
CA ARG A 78 -2.29 -2.32 -15.71
C ARG A 78 -2.04 -1.15 -16.65
N ASP A 79 -2.72 -0.03 -16.43
CA ASP A 79 -2.56 1.22 -17.17
C ASP A 79 -2.52 2.39 -16.18
N MET A 80 -1.81 3.45 -16.56
CA MET A 80 -1.66 4.67 -15.80
C MET A 80 -2.53 5.82 -16.33
N ASP A 81 -3.03 5.71 -17.56
CA ASP A 81 -3.96 6.68 -18.15
C ASP A 81 -5.38 6.47 -17.62
N LEU A 82 -5.52 6.56 -16.30
CA LEU A 82 -6.76 6.34 -15.58
C LEU A 82 -7.62 7.62 -15.63
N PRO A 83 -8.90 7.51 -16.02
CA PRO A 83 -9.83 8.64 -15.94
C PRO A 83 -9.92 9.20 -14.51
N PRO A 84 -10.19 10.51 -14.34
CA PRO A 84 -10.32 11.11 -13.00
C PRO A 84 -11.36 10.43 -12.10
N SER A 85 -12.43 9.87 -12.67
CA SER A 85 -13.43 9.09 -11.94
C SER A 85 -12.86 7.80 -11.34
N VAL A 86 -11.95 7.15 -12.05
CA VAL A 86 -11.24 5.96 -11.57
C VAL A 86 -10.31 6.31 -10.42
N LEU A 87 -9.54 7.40 -10.57
CA LEU A 87 -8.66 7.88 -9.51
C LEU A 87 -9.43 8.25 -8.23
N ALA A 88 -10.59 8.91 -8.37
CA ALA A 88 -11.46 9.23 -7.24
C ALA A 88 -11.99 7.97 -6.55
N LEU A 89 -12.34 6.94 -7.32
CA LEU A 89 -12.79 5.67 -6.76
C LEU A 89 -11.67 4.96 -5.99
N LEU A 90 -10.47 4.89 -6.58
CA LEU A 90 -9.29 4.33 -5.92
C LEU A 90 -8.95 5.08 -4.63
N ALA A 91 -8.99 6.42 -4.65
CA ALA A 91 -8.80 7.24 -3.46
C ALA A 91 -9.85 6.94 -2.36
N ALA A 92 -11.11 6.70 -2.75
CA ALA A 92 -12.16 6.33 -1.81
C ALA A 92 -11.93 4.94 -1.18
N THR A 93 -11.15 4.05 -1.80
CA THR A 93 -10.79 2.74 -1.20
C THR A 93 -9.69 2.81 -0.15
N LEU A 94 -8.95 3.93 -0.05
CA LEU A 94 -7.80 4.08 0.84
C LEU A 94 -8.04 3.79 2.33
N PRO A 95 -9.22 4.08 2.93
CA PRO A 95 -9.48 3.72 4.32
C PRO A 95 -9.36 2.21 4.59
N LEU A 96 -9.61 1.37 3.58
CA LEU A 96 -9.44 -0.08 3.65
C LEU A 96 -7.98 -0.52 3.51
N ARG A 97 -7.06 0.40 3.22
CA ARG A 97 -5.63 0.14 3.00
C ARG A 97 -5.37 -1.02 2.02
N PRO A 98 -6.04 -1.06 0.84
CA PRO A 98 -5.75 -2.09 -0.14
C PRO A 98 -4.30 -1.92 -0.63
N ARG A 99 -3.69 -3.04 -1.01
CA ARG A 99 -2.36 -3.06 -1.62
C ARG A 99 -2.49 -2.69 -3.08
N ILE A 100 -2.08 -1.48 -3.45
CA ILE A 100 -2.17 -1.03 -4.84
C ILE A 100 -0.86 -1.37 -5.56
N GLU A 101 -0.94 -2.22 -6.57
CA GLU A 101 0.18 -2.68 -7.39
C GLU A 101 0.07 -2.06 -8.79
N VAL A 102 1.20 -1.68 -9.38
CA VAL A 102 1.24 -1.09 -10.72
C VAL A 102 2.03 -2.01 -11.64
N LEU A 103 1.34 -2.71 -12.53
CA LEU A 103 1.90 -3.61 -13.54
C LEU A 103 1.95 -2.90 -14.90
N TYR A 104 2.78 -1.86 -15.04
CA TYR A 104 2.97 -1.21 -16.34
C TYR A 104 4.41 -0.70 -16.56
N VAL A 105 4.82 -0.64 -17.84
CA VAL A 105 6.07 0.00 -18.27
C VAL A 105 5.78 1.48 -18.49
N ILE A 106 5.98 2.28 -17.45
CA ILE A 106 5.66 3.72 -17.46
C ILE A 106 6.54 4.43 -18.50
N ARG A 107 5.93 4.91 -19.58
CA ARG A 107 6.61 5.66 -20.66
C ARG A 107 6.61 7.17 -20.40
N ASP A 108 5.69 7.66 -19.57
CA ASP A 108 5.50 9.07 -19.21
C ASP A 108 5.24 9.18 -17.70
N ALA A 109 5.87 10.17 -17.06
CA ALA A 109 5.78 10.43 -15.63
C ALA A 109 4.54 11.27 -15.24
N ALA A 110 3.91 11.97 -16.18
CA ALA A 110 2.77 12.84 -15.86
C ALA A 110 1.59 12.09 -15.18
N PRO A 111 1.17 10.89 -15.63
CA PRO A 111 0.10 10.15 -14.97
C PRO A 111 0.44 9.66 -13.56
N LEU A 112 1.73 9.44 -13.26
CA LEU A 112 2.18 9.07 -11.92
C LEU A 112 1.91 10.17 -10.90
N THR A 113 2.05 11.44 -11.27
CA THR A 113 1.78 12.55 -10.34
C THR A 113 0.33 12.54 -9.87
N LEU A 114 -0.61 12.29 -10.79
CA LEU A 114 -2.04 12.17 -10.46
C LEU A 114 -2.32 10.96 -9.58
N LEU A 115 -1.71 9.82 -9.89
CA LEU A 115 -1.87 8.61 -9.09
C LEU A 115 -1.31 8.80 -7.69
N VAL A 116 -0.10 9.34 -7.54
CA VAL A 116 0.53 9.55 -6.22
C VAL A 116 -0.26 10.58 -5.41
N ALA A 117 -0.78 11.63 -6.03
CA ALA A 117 -1.66 12.59 -5.35
C ALA A 117 -2.94 11.92 -4.82
N ALA A 118 -3.49 10.96 -5.57
CA ALA A 118 -4.74 10.28 -5.22
C ALA A 118 -4.56 9.12 -4.22
N VAL A 119 -3.48 8.34 -4.34
CA VAL A 119 -3.29 7.06 -3.64
C VAL A 119 -1.90 6.87 -3.03
N GLY A 120 -1.07 7.92 -2.97
CA GLY A 120 0.32 7.88 -2.50
C GLY A 120 0.59 7.03 -1.24
N PRO A 121 -0.23 7.09 -0.18
CA PRO A 121 -0.02 6.27 1.03
C PRO A 121 -0.20 4.75 0.84
N ALA A 122 -0.86 4.30 -0.23
CA ALA A 122 -1.21 2.88 -0.47
C ALA A 122 -0.49 2.25 -1.68
N LEU A 123 0.35 3.01 -2.38
CA LEU A 123 1.09 2.51 -3.55
C LEU A 123 2.23 1.58 -3.11
N ASN A 124 2.17 0.33 -3.57
CA ASN A 124 3.24 -0.66 -3.50
C ASN A 124 3.79 -0.86 -4.93
N THR A 125 4.89 -0.20 -5.26
CA THR A 125 5.35 -0.12 -6.65
C THR A 125 6.26 -1.30 -7.03
N SER A 126 5.77 -2.19 -7.87
CA SER A 126 6.50 -3.37 -8.35
C SER A 126 7.20 -3.20 -9.71
N ASN A 127 7.26 -1.99 -10.28
CA ASN A 127 7.99 -1.68 -11.53
C ASN A 127 8.83 -0.40 -11.38
N ALA A 128 10.02 -0.35 -12.01
CA ALA A 128 10.85 0.86 -12.08
C ALA A 128 10.37 1.80 -13.19
N VAL A 129 10.43 3.09 -12.88
CA VAL A 129 10.17 4.30 -13.68
C VAL A 129 8.88 4.98 -13.19
N GLU A 130 8.83 6.26 -12.83
CA GLU A 130 9.87 7.15 -12.31
C GLU A 130 9.82 7.12 -10.78
N LEU A 131 10.70 6.31 -10.18
CA LEU A 131 10.99 6.36 -8.74
C LEU A 131 11.37 7.79 -8.26
N ASN A 132 11.74 8.64 -9.22
CA ASN A 132 12.08 10.05 -9.12
C ASN A 132 10.98 10.91 -8.50
N GLY A 133 9.81 10.93 -9.13
CA GLY A 133 8.65 11.70 -8.65
C GLY A 133 8.03 11.01 -7.43
N LEU A 134 8.05 9.68 -7.41
CA LEU A 134 7.49 8.89 -6.31
C LEU A 134 8.25 9.10 -4.99
N LEU A 135 9.59 9.00 -4.99
CA LEU A 135 10.38 9.23 -3.77
C LEU A 135 10.37 10.70 -3.32
N ALA A 136 10.18 11.64 -4.26
CA ALA A 136 10.06 13.06 -3.92
C ALA A 136 8.69 13.40 -3.31
N VAL A 137 7.63 12.71 -3.71
CA VAL A 137 6.25 13.01 -3.30
C VAL A 137 5.78 12.15 -2.12
N VAL A 138 6.22 10.90 -2.02
CA VAL A 138 5.87 10.03 -0.88
C VAL A 138 6.77 10.42 0.29
N ALA A 139 6.31 11.42 1.04
CA ALA A 139 7.12 11.99 2.10
C ALA A 139 7.40 11.00 3.24
N HIS A 140 6.62 9.92 3.45
CA HIS A 140 6.75 9.06 4.64
C HIS A 140 6.21 7.61 4.49
N PRO A 141 6.70 6.77 3.56
CA PRO A 141 6.36 5.35 3.60
C PRO A 141 7.24 4.66 4.66
N HIS A 142 6.64 4.08 5.69
CA HIS A 142 7.37 3.27 6.68
C HIS A 142 7.94 1.99 6.06
N ASP A 143 7.22 1.45 5.06
CA ASP A 143 7.58 0.23 4.35
C ASP A 143 7.63 0.50 2.84
N LEU A 144 8.78 0.26 2.21
CA LEU A 144 8.99 0.43 0.77
C LEU A 144 9.42 -0.89 0.16
N SER A 145 8.61 -1.42 -0.76
CA SER A 145 8.96 -2.59 -1.59
C SER A 145 9.00 -2.16 -3.05
N ILE A 146 10.16 -2.38 -3.66
CA ILE A 146 10.45 -2.04 -5.05
C ILE A 146 10.85 -3.31 -5.78
N ASP A 147 10.09 -3.67 -6.82
CA ASP A 147 10.45 -4.73 -7.77
C ASP A 147 10.78 -4.08 -9.11
N LEU A 148 11.94 -4.41 -9.68
CA LEU A 148 12.42 -3.81 -10.93
C LEU A 148 12.61 -4.86 -12.03
N GLN A 149 11.95 -6.02 -11.92
CA GLN A 149 12.11 -7.10 -12.88
C GLN A 149 11.84 -6.64 -14.31
N GLY A 150 12.84 -6.79 -15.18
CA GLY A 150 12.75 -6.43 -16.60
C GLY A 150 12.84 -4.94 -16.88
N VAL A 151 13.21 -4.10 -15.90
CA VAL A 151 13.41 -2.67 -16.13
C VAL A 151 14.87 -2.36 -16.38
N THR A 152 15.15 -1.73 -17.51
CA THR A 152 16.43 -1.07 -17.78
C THR A 152 16.57 0.11 -16.81
N THR A 153 17.31 -0.12 -15.74
CA THR A 153 17.39 0.74 -14.56
C THR A 153 17.85 2.16 -14.88
N THR A 154 17.26 3.14 -14.19
CA THR A 154 17.70 4.53 -14.25
C THR A 154 19.08 4.69 -13.58
N PRO A 155 20.06 5.37 -14.21
CA PRO A 155 21.43 5.53 -13.69
C PRO A 155 21.55 6.33 -12.40
N ARG A 156 20.45 6.69 -11.72
CA ARG A 156 20.42 7.45 -10.47
C ARG A 156 19.68 6.76 -9.33
N LEU A 157 19.27 5.50 -9.51
CA LEU A 157 18.48 4.76 -8.52
C LEU A 157 19.14 4.76 -7.14
N GLY A 158 20.42 4.42 -7.06
CA GLY A 158 21.14 4.33 -5.79
C GLY A 158 21.21 5.65 -5.02
N HIS A 159 21.56 6.76 -5.69
CA HIS A 159 21.57 8.09 -5.06
C HIS A 159 20.21 8.52 -4.52
N ARG A 160 19.10 8.08 -5.13
CA ARG A 160 17.75 8.43 -4.67
C ARG A 160 17.32 7.61 -3.48
N LEU A 161 17.59 6.30 -3.51
CA LEU A 161 17.39 5.46 -2.34
C LEU A 161 18.22 6.00 -1.17
N ALA A 162 19.44 6.48 -1.44
CA ALA A 162 20.28 7.13 -0.43
C ALA A 162 19.64 8.40 0.14
N ALA A 163 19.15 9.30 -0.72
CA ALA A 163 18.47 10.52 -0.30
C ALA A 163 17.18 10.22 0.50
N TRP A 164 16.42 9.22 0.07
CA TRP A 164 15.20 8.80 0.74
C TRP A 164 15.48 8.20 2.13
N LEU A 165 16.45 7.29 2.25
CA LEU A 165 16.90 6.74 3.53
C LEU A 165 17.41 7.83 4.50
N SER A 166 17.98 8.91 3.95
CA SER A 166 18.52 10.02 4.74
C SER A 166 17.43 10.99 5.22
N THR A 167 16.28 11.04 4.55
CA THR A 167 15.23 12.03 4.82
C THR A 167 14.04 11.47 5.59
N THR A 168 13.85 10.15 5.59
CA THR A 168 12.65 9.52 6.14
C THR A 168 12.98 8.35 7.07
N PRO A 169 12.35 8.27 8.27
CA PRO A 169 12.50 7.14 9.16
C PRO A 169 11.79 5.93 8.54
N THR A 170 12.57 5.09 7.88
CA THR A 170 12.11 3.89 7.17
C THR A 170 12.28 2.68 8.08
N THR A 171 11.26 1.83 8.19
CA THR A 171 11.38 0.56 8.93
C THR A 171 11.70 -0.63 8.04
N LYS A 172 11.15 -0.68 6.82
CA LYS A 172 11.35 -1.82 5.92
C LYS A 172 11.68 -1.38 4.49
N LEU A 173 12.73 -1.96 3.92
CA LEU A 173 13.13 -1.77 2.53
C LEU A 173 13.31 -3.12 1.84
N ARG A 174 12.56 -3.35 0.75
CA ARG A 174 12.73 -4.52 -0.11
C ARG A 174 13.06 -4.08 -1.54
N LEU A 175 14.18 -4.56 -2.07
CA LEU A 175 14.62 -4.34 -3.44
C LEU A 175 14.73 -5.69 -4.15
N THR A 176 14.02 -5.84 -5.27
CA THR A 176 13.91 -7.09 -6.03
C THR A 176 14.28 -6.85 -7.49
N TYR A 177 15.10 -7.73 -8.08
CA TYR A 177 15.40 -7.79 -9.51
C TYR A 177 15.95 -6.47 -10.12
N VAL A 178 16.87 -5.81 -9.41
CA VAL A 178 17.53 -4.59 -9.91
C VAL A 178 18.69 -4.95 -10.82
N ASP A 179 18.49 -4.80 -12.13
CA ASP A 179 19.48 -5.22 -13.14
C ASP A 179 20.75 -4.36 -13.16
N GLN A 180 20.64 -3.02 -13.06
CA GLN A 180 21.80 -2.14 -12.96
C GLN A 180 21.60 -1.01 -11.93
N MET A 181 22.69 -0.61 -11.32
CA MET A 181 22.79 0.60 -10.51
C MET A 181 24.17 1.15 -10.84
N ASN A 182 24.27 2.45 -11.12
CA ASN A 182 25.56 3.05 -11.35
C ASN A 182 26.46 2.88 -10.11
N HIS A 183 27.76 2.76 -10.31
CA HIS A 183 28.71 2.50 -9.23
C HIS A 183 28.61 3.56 -8.12
N ASP A 184 28.59 4.84 -8.49
CA ASP A 184 28.46 5.96 -7.55
C ASP A 184 27.15 5.90 -6.76
N GLY A 185 26.05 5.49 -7.40
CA GLY A 185 24.77 5.35 -6.73
C GLY A 185 24.74 4.16 -5.78
N ALA A 186 25.39 3.05 -6.14
CA ALA A 186 25.53 1.90 -5.26
C ALA A 186 26.33 2.25 -4.00
N ILE A 187 27.42 3.02 -4.13
CA ILE A 187 28.19 3.53 -3.00
C ILE A 187 27.31 4.43 -2.12
N ALA A 188 26.67 5.45 -2.70
CA ALA A 188 25.82 6.37 -1.94
C ALA A 188 24.67 5.64 -1.22
N PHE A 189 24.08 4.63 -1.86
CA PHE A 189 23.05 3.80 -1.26
C PHE A 189 23.57 3.00 -0.07
N CYS A 190 24.75 2.37 -0.19
CA CYS A 190 25.40 1.67 0.91
C CYS A 190 25.73 2.60 2.08
N ASP A 191 26.26 3.80 1.82
CA ASP A 191 26.58 4.78 2.86
C ASP A 191 25.32 5.21 3.62
N ALA A 192 24.21 5.46 2.90
CA ALA A 192 22.94 5.80 3.51
C ALA A 192 22.32 4.64 4.30
N LEU A 193 22.48 3.39 3.84
CA LEU A 193 22.08 2.20 4.60
C LEU A 193 22.85 2.10 5.92
N GLN A 194 24.16 2.34 5.90
CA GLN A 194 24.99 2.33 7.11
C GLN A 194 24.64 3.48 8.08
N ALA A 195 24.30 4.65 7.55
CA ALA A 195 23.89 5.80 8.33
C ALA A 195 22.47 5.68 8.89
N SER A 196 21.62 4.83 8.31
CA SER A 196 20.23 4.67 8.75
C SER A 196 20.15 3.98 10.12
N THR A 197 19.58 4.70 11.09
CA THR A 197 19.34 4.16 12.44
C THR A 197 17.94 3.58 12.62
N THR A 198 17.05 3.80 11.65
CA THR A 198 15.61 3.48 11.74
C THR A 198 15.22 2.21 10.97
N LEU A 199 16.04 1.79 10.00
CA LEU A 199 15.78 0.61 9.18
C LEU A 199 15.87 -0.67 10.04
N GLN A 200 14.77 -1.42 10.07
CA GLN A 200 14.63 -2.67 10.83
C GLN A 200 14.73 -3.90 9.92
N GLU A 201 14.18 -3.82 8.71
CA GLU A 201 14.20 -4.93 7.75
C GLU A 201 14.76 -4.47 6.40
N LEU A 202 15.75 -5.19 5.90
CA LEU A 202 16.32 -5.00 4.56
C LEU A 202 16.29 -6.33 3.81
N ALA A 203 15.63 -6.35 2.66
CA ALA A 203 15.60 -7.51 1.78
C ALA A 203 16.09 -7.11 0.38
N ILE A 204 17.26 -7.60 -0.01
CA ILE A 204 17.86 -7.35 -1.33
C ILE A 204 17.90 -8.68 -2.08
N VAL A 205 17.14 -8.80 -3.16
CA VAL A 205 17.02 -10.03 -3.94
C VAL A 205 17.39 -9.75 -5.38
N ASN A 206 18.41 -10.44 -5.89
CA ASN A 206 18.85 -10.37 -7.27
C ASN A 206 19.17 -8.93 -7.76
N VAL A 207 19.98 -8.20 -6.98
CA VAL A 207 20.49 -6.86 -7.33
C VAL A 207 21.92 -6.99 -7.81
N ARG A 208 22.12 -7.11 -9.13
CA ARG A 208 23.43 -7.44 -9.73
C ARG A 208 24.50 -6.41 -9.44
N SER A 209 24.13 -5.13 -9.36
CA SER A 209 25.04 -4.02 -9.07
C SER A 209 25.64 -4.05 -7.67
N LEU A 210 25.01 -4.77 -6.73
CA LEU A 210 25.51 -4.96 -5.37
C LEU A 210 26.31 -6.26 -5.23
N GLY A 211 26.44 -7.05 -6.31
CA GLY A 211 27.09 -8.36 -6.31
C GLY A 211 28.59 -8.32 -5.96
N GLY A 212 29.26 -7.16 -6.01
CA GLY A 212 30.63 -7.00 -5.51
C GLY A 212 30.75 -6.97 -3.98
N PHE A 213 29.63 -6.76 -3.26
CA PHE A 213 29.55 -6.86 -1.81
C PHE A 213 29.13 -8.29 -1.43
N HIS A 214 30.04 -9.25 -1.59
CA HIS A 214 29.86 -10.63 -1.13
C HIS A 214 29.99 -10.77 0.41
N GLY A 215 29.35 -9.89 1.18
CA GLY A 215 29.42 -9.86 2.63
C GLY A 215 28.08 -10.21 3.26
N GLN A 216 27.85 -11.52 3.47
CA GLN A 216 26.82 -12.19 4.30
C GLN A 216 25.36 -11.70 4.21
N PRO A 217 24.37 -12.60 4.32
CA PRO A 217 23.02 -12.19 4.70
C PRO A 217 23.10 -11.55 6.10
N ALA A 218 23.23 -10.23 6.15
CA ALA A 218 23.03 -9.49 7.38
C ALA A 218 21.54 -9.55 7.71
N THR A 219 21.12 -10.63 8.38
CA THR A 219 20.08 -10.48 9.38
C THR A 219 20.60 -9.44 10.37
N LEU A 220 20.23 -8.18 10.15
CA LEU A 220 20.30 -7.13 11.15
C LEU A 220 19.35 -7.54 12.29
N GLN A 221 19.79 -8.47 13.14
CA GLN A 221 19.25 -8.58 14.48
C GLN A 221 19.87 -7.42 15.28
N ARG A 222 19.04 -6.42 15.56
CA ARG A 222 19.25 -5.59 16.75
C ARG A 222 18.53 -6.24 17.92
#